data_AF-A0A1F9DGT8-F1
#
_entry.id   AF-A0A1F9DGT8-F1
#
_cell.length_a   1.000
_cell.length_b   1.000
_cell.length_c   1.000
_cell.angle_alpha   90.00
_cell.angle_beta   90.00
_cell.angle_gamma   90.00
#
_symmetry.space_group_name_H-M   'P 1'
#
loop_
_entity.id
_entity.type
_entity.pdbx_description
1 polymer ?
#
loop_
_entity_poly.entity_id
_entity_poly.type
_entity_poly.pdbx_seq_one_letter_code
_entity_poly.pdbx_strand_id
1 'polypeptide(L)'
;MGKVIGRYKMAKHFTITIGEGTFSYERNEASIDQEEALDGIYVIRTSEPAERLSAEDTVRSYKSLTRVEQAFRSMKGIDLLIRPIWHHTENHVRAHIFICMLAYYVEWHMRKTLAPLLFDDEELDENRKTRDPVKPVKPSASAKQKKVQKLTLEGLVVQSFDTLLEELGTRCRNRCRI
;
A
#
# COMPACT_ATOMS: atom_id res chain seq x y z
N MET A 1 -5.31 -10.43 -40.89
CA MET A 1 -4.30 -9.39 -40.64
C MET A 1 -4.57 -8.54 -39.38
N GLY A 2 -5.83 -8.27 -38.97
CA GLY A 2 -6.11 -7.44 -37.77
C GLY A 2 -5.69 -7.99 -36.39
N LYS A 3 -5.35 -9.29 -36.27
CA LYS A 3 -5.05 -9.94 -34.97
C LYS A 3 -3.62 -9.74 -34.47
N VAL A 4 -2.69 -9.27 -35.32
CA VAL A 4 -1.25 -9.19 -34.98
C VAL A 4 -0.84 -7.80 -34.47
N ILE A 5 -1.50 -6.73 -34.93
CA ILE A 5 -1.18 -5.33 -34.57
C ILE A 5 -1.33 -5.07 -33.06
N GLY A 6 -2.27 -5.76 -32.40
CA GLY A 6 -2.52 -5.62 -30.95
C GLY A 6 -1.53 -6.38 -30.05
N ARG A 7 -0.63 -7.21 -30.60
CA ARG A 7 0.19 -8.12 -29.78
C ARG A 7 1.17 -7.40 -28.85
N TYR A 8 1.70 -6.25 -29.28
CA TYR A 8 2.75 -5.53 -28.56
C TYR A 8 2.32 -4.17 -28.00
N LYS A 9 1.02 -3.83 -27.99
CA LYS A 9 0.50 -2.50 -27.60
C LYS A 9 1.15 -1.30 -28.33
N MET A 10 1.87 -1.55 -29.44
CA MET A 10 2.57 -0.53 -30.23
C MET A 10 1.72 0.02 -31.39
N ALA A 11 0.46 -0.41 -31.51
CA ALA A 11 -0.44 0.02 -32.59
C ALA A 11 -0.59 1.55 -32.70
N LYS A 12 -0.48 2.27 -31.58
CA LYS A 12 -0.52 3.74 -31.49
C LYS A 12 0.61 4.46 -32.24
N HIS A 13 1.73 3.77 -32.54
CA HIS A 13 2.89 4.33 -33.23
C HIS A 13 2.89 4.14 -34.75
N PHE A 14 1.85 3.51 -35.31
CA PHE A 14 1.81 3.20 -36.74
C PHE A 14 0.50 3.68 -37.36
N THR A 15 0.62 4.47 -38.42
CA THR A 15 -0.49 4.79 -39.32
C THR A 15 -0.52 3.71 -40.39
N ILE A 16 -1.61 2.95 -40.47
CA ILE A 16 -1.77 1.86 -41.43
C ILE A 16 -2.88 2.22 -42.40
N THR A 17 -2.59 2.16 -43.70
CA THR A 17 -3.59 2.34 -44.76
C THR A 17 -3.72 1.03 -45.54
N ILE A 18 -4.95 0.53 -45.61
CA ILE A 18 -5.28 -0.70 -46.33
C ILE A 18 -6.29 -0.34 -47.42
N GLY A 19 -5.88 -0.48 -48.68
CA GLY A 19 -6.73 -0.29 -49.86
C GLY A 19 -6.95 -1.61 -50.62
N GLU A 20 -7.61 -1.55 -51.78
CA GLU A 20 -7.76 -2.72 -52.64
C GLU A 20 -6.39 -3.17 -53.16
N GLY A 21 -5.91 -4.33 -52.69
CA GLY A 21 -4.62 -4.91 -53.07
C GLY A 21 -3.38 -4.17 -52.57
N THR A 22 -3.54 -3.11 -51.77
CA THR A 22 -2.43 -2.26 -51.30
C THR A 22 -2.42 -2.16 -49.78
N PHE A 23 -1.22 -2.27 -49.22
CA PHE A 23 -0.94 -2.13 -47.80
C PHE A 23 0.24 -1.19 -47.64
N SER A 24 0.03 -0.06 -46.99
CA SER A 24 1.10 0.84 -46.57
C SER A 24 1.04 1.06 -45.06
N TYR A 25 2.21 1.28 -44.49
CA TYR A 25 2.35 1.68 -43.10
C TYR A 25 3.37 2.80 -43.01
N GLU A 26 3.14 3.71 -42.08
CA GLU A 26 4.05 4.80 -41.74
C GLU A 26 4.22 4.83 -40.23
N ARG A 27 5.44 5.08 -39.77
CA ARG A 27 5.70 5.31 -38.35
C ARG A 27 5.24 6.71 -38.00
N ASN A 28 4.41 6.82 -36.97
CA ASN A 28 4.09 8.08 -36.37
C ASN A 28 5.26 8.49 -35.46
N GLU A 29 6.29 9.09 -36.06
CA GLU A 29 7.51 9.52 -35.35
C GLU A 29 7.15 10.45 -34.18
N ALA A 30 6.18 11.36 -34.33
CA ALA A 30 5.72 12.21 -33.23
C ALA A 30 5.16 11.43 -32.03
N SER A 31 4.46 10.31 -32.26
CA SER A 31 3.98 9.44 -31.18
C SER A 31 5.10 8.61 -30.57
N ILE A 32 6.14 8.27 -31.32
CA ILE A 32 7.30 7.53 -30.84
C ILE A 32 8.15 8.46 -29.97
N ASP A 33 8.46 9.66 -30.46
CA ASP A 33 9.23 10.68 -29.74
C ASP A 33 8.57 11.06 -28.40
N GLN A 34 7.24 11.15 -28.36
CA GLN A 34 6.50 11.40 -27.11
C GLN A 34 6.61 10.25 -26.09
N GLU A 35 6.70 9.01 -26.56
CA GLU A 35 6.82 7.84 -25.68
C GLU A 35 8.26 7.64 -25.24
N GLU A 36 9.23 7.82 -26.14
CA GLU A 36 10.66 7.82 -25.84
C GLU A 36 11.02 8.90 -24.80
N ALA A 37 10.40 10.08 -24.88
CA ALA A 37 10.55 11.12 -23.86
C ALA A 37 10.09 10.69 -22.45
N LEU A 38 9.26 9.65 -22.35
CA LEU A 38 8.75 9.09 -21.11
C LEU A 38 9.45 7.77 -20.74
N ASP A 39 10.38 7.27 -21.56
CA ASP A 39 11.09 6.04 -21.28
C ASP A 39 11.96 6.19 -20.03
N GLY A 40 11.80 5.23 -19.10
CA GLY A 40 12.44 5.30 -17.78
C GLY A 40 11.75 6.22 -16.77
N ILE A 41 10.68 6.93 -17.16
CA ILE A 41 9.87 7.77 -16.27
C ILE A 41 8.61 7.01 -15.85
N TYR A 42 8.38 6.96 -14.54
CA TYR A 42 7.15 6.39 -14.00
C TYR A 42 6.04 7.47 -13.98
N VAL A 43 5.07 7.37 -14.88
CA VAL A 43 3.98 8.34 -15.00
C VAL A 43 2.70 7.80 -14.35
N ILE A 44 2.12 8.58 -13.44
CA ILE A 44 0.79 8.31 -12.88
C ILE A 44 -0.22 9.21 -13.59
N ARG A 45 -1.26 8.62 -14.17
CA ARG A 45 -2.38 9.32 -14.80
C ARG A 45 -3.64 9.14 -13.97
N THR A 46 -4.41 10.22 -13.81
CA THR A 46 -5.71 10.24 -13.14
C THR A 46 -6.73 10.97 -14.01
N SER A 47 -8.00 10.61 -13.88
CA SER A 47 -9.13 11.32 -14.52
C SER A 47 -9.61 12.52 -13.70
N GLU A 48 -9.12 12.69 -12.47
CA GLU A 48 -9.47 13.83 -11.63
C GLU A 48 -8.85 15.12 -12.18
N PRO A 49 -9.59 16.24 -12.17
CA PRO A 49 -9.09 17.52 -12.63
C PRO A 49 -8.09 18.12 -11.61
N ALA A 50 -7.16 18.93 -12.10
CA ALA A 50 -6.05 19.45 -11.31
C ALA A 50 -6.48 20.34 -10.13
N GLU A 51 -7.66 20.98 -10.22
CA GLU A 51 -8.23 21.79 -9.13
C GLU A 51 -8.71 20.92 -7.95
N ARG A 52 -9.02 19.64 -8.19
CA ARG A 52 -9.48 18.68 -7.17
C ARG A 52 -8.34 17.83 -6.61
N LEU A 53 -7.36 17.48 -7.45
CA LEU A 53 -6.26 16.63 -7.05
C LEU A 53 -4.95 17.12 -7.67
N SER A 54 -4.04 17.60 -6.82
CA SER A 54 -2.71 18.02 -7.25
C SER A 54 -1.91 16.83 -7.79
N ALA A 55 -0.85 17.12 -8.56
CA ALA A 55 0.05 16.09 -9.04
C ALA A 55 0.70 15.34 -7.86
N GLU A 56 1.13 16.06 -6.83
CA GLU A 56 1.72 15.49 -5.62
C GLU A 56 0.73 14.56 -4.90
N ASP A 57 -0.51 15.01 -4.70
CA ASP A 57 -1.53 14.23 -4.00
C ASP A 57 -1.98 13.02 -4.82
N THR A 58 -1.91 13.10 -6.15
CA THR A 58 -2.09 11.94 -7.03
C THR A 58 -1.03 10.88 -6.75
N VAL A 59 0.25 11.27 -6.65
CA VAL A 59 1.33 10.32 -6.30
C VAL A 59 1.17 9.79 -4.88
N ARG A 60 0.81 10.63 -3.90
CA ARG A 60 0.55 10.19 -2.51
C ARG A 60 -0.56 9.15 -2.45
N SER A 61 -1.68 9.42 -3.12
CA SER A 61 -2.85 8.54 -3.16
C SER A 61 -2.50 7.21 -3.82
N TYR A 62 -1.78 7.24 -4.94
CA TYR A 62 -1.30 6.03 -5.59
C TYR A 62 -0.40 5.20 -4.66
N LYS A 63 0.58 5.82 -4.01
CA LYS A 63 1.48 5.14 -3.06
C LYS A 63 0.74 4.59 -1.83
N SER A 64 -0.39 5.18 -1.46
CA SER A 64 -1.21 4.69 -0.35
C SER A 64 -1.84 3.31 -0.61
N LEU A 65 -1.91 2.87 -1.88
CA LEU A 65 -2.35 1.52 -2.26
C LEU A 65 -1.50 0.43 -1.61
N THR A 66 -0.20 0.71 -1.37
CA THR A 66 0.69 -0.17 -0.61
C THR A 66 0.13 -0.51 0.78
N ARG A 67 -0.67 0.37 1.41
CA ARG A 67 -1.32 0.08 2.69
C ARG A 67 -2.34 -1.05 2.56
N VAL A 68 -3.05 -1.10 1.43
CA VAL A 68 -4.01 -2.17 1.13
C VAL A 68 -3.27 -3.49 0.92
N GLU A 69 -2.16 -3.47 0.17
CA GLU A 69 -1.32 -4.66 0.00
C GLU A 69 -0.73 -5.13 1.33
N GLN A 70 -0.29 -4.20 2.17
CA GLN A 70 0.20 -4.50 3.51
C GLN A 70 -0.92 -5.09 4.37
N ALA A 71 -2.14 -4.56 4.31
CA ALA A 71 -3.31 -5.14 4.98
C ALA A 71 -3.56 -6.58 4.52
N PHE A 72 -3.54 -6.83 3.21
CA PHE A 72 -3.66 -8.18 2.66
C PHE A 72 -2.50 -9.09 3.06
N ARG A 73 -1.28 -8.55 3.20
CA ARG A 73 -0.11 -9.31 3.65
C ARG A 73 -0.19 -9.65 5.13
N SER A 74 -0.60 -8.73 5.99
CA SER A 74 -0.82 -8.98 7.42
C SER A 74 -1.93 -10.01 7.62
N MET A 75 -3.04 -9.87 6.87
CA MET A 75 -4.12 -10.85 6.83
C MET A 75 -3.63 -12.25 6.42
N LYS A 76 -2.83 -12.36 5.34
CA LYS A 76 -2.29 -13.65 4.86
C LYS A 76 -1.08 -14.16 5.66
N GLY A 77 -0.50 -13.32 6.52
CA GLY A 77 0.82 -13.51 7.13
C GLY A 77 0.77 -14.10 8.54
N ILE A 78 1.83 -13.78 9.29
CA ILE A 78 2.17 -14.33 10.61
C ILE A 78 1.16 -13.91 11.70
N ASP A 79 0.54 -12.73 11.56
CA ASP A 79 -0.23 -12.09 12.64
C ASP A 79 -1.69 -12.58 12.71
N LEU A 80 -2.30 -12.89 11.56
CA LEU A 80 -3.70 -13.29 11.49
C LEU A 80 -3.96 -14.72 11.00
N LEU A 81 -2.89 -15.43 10.58
CA LEU A 81 -2.93 -16.83 10.18
C LEU A 81 -4.18 -17.18 9.33
N ILE A 82 -4.47 -16.42 8.26
CA ILE A 82 -5.22 -16.94 7.11
C ILE A 82 -4.32 -18.00 6.43
N ARG A 83 -4.01 -19.07 7.13
CA ARG A 83 -3.55 -20.28 6.48
C ARG A 83 -4.70 -20.78 5.60
N PRO A 84 -4.41 -21.51 4.53
CA PRO A 84 -5.45 -22.24 3.82
C PRO A 84 -6.10 -23.22 4.80
N ILE A 85 -7.23 -22.83 5.37
CA ILE A 85 -8.20 -23.75 5.95
C ILE A 85 -8.99 -24.24 4.74
N TRP A 86 -8.96 -25.54 4.48
CA TRP A 86 -9.64 -26.16 3.34
C TRP A 86 -11.15 -26.07 3.56
N HIS A 87 -11.74 -24.91 3.25
CA HIS A 87 -13.17 -24.70 3.28
C HIS A 87 -13.79 -25.28 2.01
N HIS A 88 -14.77 -26.18 2.18
CA HIS A 88 -15.43 -26.86 1.07
C HIS A 88 -16.78 -26.24 0.67
N THR A 89 -17.32 -25.30 1.45
CA THR A 89 -18.58 -24.62 1.15
C THR A 89 -18.40 -23.10 1.10
N GLU A 90 -19.16 -22.44 0.23
CA GLU A 90 -19.11 -20.99 0.04
C GLU A 90 -19.34 -20.22 1.35
N ASN A 91 -20.30 -20.67 2.16
CA ASN A 91 -20.65 -20.02 3.42
C ASN A 91 -19.46 -19.99 4.41
N HIS A 92 -18.71 -21.08 4.53
CA HIS A 92 -17.54 -21.13 5.41
C HIS A 92 -16.39 -20.24 4.90
N VAL A 93 -16.16 -20.20 3.59
CA VAL A 93 -15.19 -19.28 2.98
C VAL A 93 -15.55 -17.84 3.31
N ARG A 94 -16.82 -17.45 3.10
CA ARG A 94 -17.29 -16.08 3.35
C ARG A 94 -17.17 -15.69 4.82
N ALA A 95 -17.56 -16.59 5.73
CA ALA A 95 -17.45 -16.37 7.17
C ALA A 95 -15.99 -16.24 7.63
N HIS A 96 -15.08 -17.08 7.12
CA HIS A 96 -13.66 -17.00 7.48
C HIS A 96 -13.02 -15.70 7.02
N ILE A 97 -13.25 -15.29 5.77
CA ILE A 97 -12.76 -14.00 5.25
C ILE A 97 -13.29 -12.83 6.10
N PHE A 98 -14.57 -12.87 6.48
CA PHE A 98 -15.18 -11.84 7.31
C PHE A 98 -14.53 -11.73 8.70
N ILE A 99 -14.33 -12.86 9.39
CA ILE A 99 -13.66 -12.89 10.70
C ILE A 99 -12.23 -12.35 10.59
N CYS A 100 -11.52 -12.72 9.53
CA CYS A 100 -10.16 -12.24 9.32
C CYS A 100 -10.12 -10.74 9.02
N MET A 101 -11.08 -10.21 8.25
CA MET A 101 -11.21 -8.77 8.05
C MET A 101 -11.46 -8.03 9.38
N LEU A 102 -12.32 -8.58 10.25
CA LEU A 102 -12.60 -8.01 11.56
C LEU A 102 -11.38 -8.06 12.49
N ALA A 103 -10.69 -9.19 12.55
CA ALA A 103 -9.53 -9.33 13.42
C ALA A 103 -8.38 -8.41 12.97
N TYR A 104 -8.15 -8.25 11.65
CA TYR A 104 -7.24 -7.25 11.12
C TYR A 104 -7.66 -5.82 11.52
N TYR A 105 -8.95 -5.49 11.43
CA TYR A 105 -9.44 -4.17 11.82
C TYR A 105 -9.18 -3.87 13.30
N VAL A 106 -9.38 -4.84 14.18
CA VAL A 106 -9.06 -4.73 15.61
C VAL A 106 -7.56 -4.55 15.81
N GLU A 107 -6.73 -5.38 15.18
CA GLU A 107 -5.27 -5.28 15.25
C GLU A 107 -4.78 -3.90 14.80
N TRP A 108 -5.30 -3.39 13.67
CA TRP A 108 -4.97 -2.06 13.16
C TRP A 108 -5.29 -0.96 14.17
N HIS A 109 -6.47 -1.01 14.80
CA HIS A 109 -6.86 -0.07 15.84
C HIS A 109 -5.97 -0.18 17.07
N MET A 110 -5.61 -1.39 17.49
CA MET A 110 -4.72 -1.62 18.62
C MET A 110 -3.33 -1.05 18.35
N ARG A 111 -2.74 -1.32 17.18
CA ARG A 111 -1.44 -0.75 16.79
C ARG A 111 -1.47 0.77 16.78
N LYS A 112 -2.52 1.37 16.21
CA LYS A 112 -2.69 2.83 16.21
C LYS A 112 -2.79 3.41 17.62
N THR A 113 -3.49 2.73 18.52
CA THR A 113 -3.71 3.19 19.91
C THR A 113 -2.46 2.98 20.76
N LEU A 114 -1.71 1.90 20.52
CA LEU A 114 -0.52 1.52 21.28
C LEU A 114 0.77 2.06 20.65
N ALA A 115 0.70 2.79 19.53
CA ALA A 115 1.85 3.37 18.83
C ALA A 115 2.87 4.09 19.73
N PRO A 116 2.48 4.80 20.81
CA PRO A 116 3.43 5.37 21.76
C PRO A 116 4.39 4.35 22.40
N LEU A 117 3.90 3.13 22.64
CA LEU A 117 4.63 2.01 23.25
C LEU A 117 5.37 1.12 22.22
N LEU A 118 5.06 1.30 20.94
CA LEU A 118 5.63 0.50 19.85
C LEU A 118 6.81 1.22 19.17
N PHE A 119 7.57 0.47 18.36
CA PHE A 119 8.57 1.02 17.43
C PHE A 119 7.97 1.79 16.25
N ASP A 120 6.72 2.24 16.37
CA ASP A 120 6.00 2.97 15.34
C ASP A 120 6.34 4.46 15.34
N ASP A 121 6.37 5.05 14.14
CA ASP A 121 6.55 6.47 13.92
C ASP A 121 5.17 7.17 13.95
N GLU A 122 4.85 7.79 15.08
CA GLU A 122 3.56 8.46 15.33
C GLU A 122 3.33 9.66 14.40
N GLU A 123 4.40 10.29 13.92
CA GLU A 123 4.34 11.45 13.04
C GLU A 123 4.20 11.05 11.57
N LEU A 124 4.30 9.76 11.24
CA LEU A 124 4.37 9.28 9.87
C LEU A 124 3.15 9.67 9.04
N ASP A 125 1.94 9.59 9.60
CA ASP A 125 0.71 9.90 8.87
C ASP A 125 0.56 11.39 8.57
N GLU A 126 0.98 12.27 9.48
CA GLU A 126 1.02 13.71 9.22
C GLU A 126 2.14 14.08 8.25
N ASN A 127 3.33 13.52 8.43
CA ASN A 127 4.46 13.70 7.51
C ASN A 127 4.12 13.24 6.09
N ARG A 128 3.28 12.21 5.93
CA ARG A 128 2.80 11.73 4.63
C ARG A 128 1.88 12.69 3.91
N LYS A 129 1.26 13.69 4.57
CA LYS A 129 0.42 14.69 3.91
C LYS A 129 1.26 15.81 3.27
N THR A 130 2.40 16.12 3.84
CA THR A 130 3.21 17.28 3.43
C THR A 130 4.51 16.92 2.73
N ARG A 131 5.17 15.79 3.07
CA ARG A 131 6.46 15.40 2.49
C ARG A 131 6.40 15.16 0.99
N ASP A 132 7.41 15.58 0.24
CA ASP A 132 7.59 15.19 -1.17
C ASP A 132 7.29 13.68 -1.40
N PRO A 133 6.31 13.35 -2.27
CA PRO A 133 5.87 11.98 -2.46
C PRO A 133 6.87 11.14 -3.26
N VAL A 134 7.79 11.75 -3.99
CA VAL A 134 8.77 11.06 -4.85
C VAL A 134 10.05 10.75 -4.08
N LYS A 135 10.49 11.67 -3.22
CA LYS A 135 11.75 11.50 -2.46
C LYS A 135 11.71 10.31 -1.48
N PRO A 136 12.89 9.72 -1.18
CA PRO A 136 13.00 8.65 -0.19
C PRO A 136 12.42 9.03 1.18
N VAL A 137 11.83 8.04 1.83
CA VAL A 137 11.24 8.18 3.18
C VAL A 137 12.36 8.44 4.20
N LYS A 138 12.19 9.49 5.01
CA LYS A 138 13.02 9.75 6.19
C LYS A 138 12.16 9.56 7.45
N PRO A 139 12.63 8.79 8.46
CA PRO A 139 11.91 8.66 9.72
C PRO A 139 11.94 9.97 10.51
N SER A 140 10.91 10.22 11.32
CA SER A 140 10.82 11.38 12.20
C SER A 140 11.95 11.43 13.24
N ALA A 141 12.13 12.60 13.86
CA ALA A 141 13.12 12.75 14.93
C ALA A 141 12.76 11.88 16.14
N SER A 142 11.48 11.84 16.51
CA SER A 142 10.97 11.00 17.60
C SER A 142 11.18 9.51 17.33
N ALA A 143 10.90 9.03 16.12
CA ALA A 143 11.12 7.63 15.75
C ALA A 143 12.61 7.25 15.79
N LYS A 144 13.51 8.15 15.35
CA LYS A 144 14.96 7.94 15.47
C LYS A 144 15.38 7.84 16.95
N GLN A 145 14.87 8.73 17.79
CA GLN A 145 15.16 8.74 19.22
C GLN A 145 14.66 7.46 19.90
N LYS A 146 13.41 7.04 19.66
CA LYS A 146 12.85 5.77 20.16
C LYS A 146 13.71 4.59 19.76
N LYS A 147 14.18 4.53 18.51
CA LYS A 147 15.03 3.44 18.02
C LYS A 147 16.39 3.38 18.71
N VAL A 148 16.99 4.53 18.99
CA VAL A 148 18.30 4.62 19.67
C VAL A 148 18.17 4.32 21.16
N GLN A 149 17.22 4.97 21.84
CA GLN A 149 17.05 4.88 23.28
C GLN A 149 16.33 3.59 23.71
N LYS A 150 15.51 3.00 22.83
CA LYS A 150 14.59 1.89 23.13
C LYS A 150 13.66 2.17 24.32
N LEU A 151 13.43 3.45 24.60
CA LEU A 151 12.56 3.93 25.65
C LEU A 151 11.52 4.90 25.08
N THR A 152 10.33 4.88 25.67
CA THR A 152 9.27 5.87 25.41
C THR A 152 9.59 7.17 26.14
N LEU A 153 8.82 8.23 25.85
CA LEU A 153 8.93 9.51 26.56
C LEU A 153 8.69 9.38 28.07
N GLU A 154 7.90 8.38 28.47
CA GLU A 154 7.57 8.06 29.86
C GLU A 154 8.59 7.12 30.52
N GLY A 155 9.67 6.75 29.81
CA GLY A 155 10.71 5.86 30.30
C GLY A 155 10.35 4.37 30.28
N LEU A 156 9.26 3.98 29.60
CA LEU A 156 8.90 2.58 29.40
C LEU A 156 9.75 1.97 28.28
N VAL A 157 9.98 0.66 28.31
CA VAL A 157 10.67 -0.04 27.22
C VAL A 157 9.78 -0.07 25.98
N VAL A 158 10.33 0.30 24.83
CA VAL A 158 9.62 0.19 23.54
C VAL A 158 9.58 -1.27 23.10
N GLN A 159 8.42 -1.73 22.66
CA GLN A 159 8.20 -3.14 22.31
C GLN A 159 7.74 -3.34 20.86
N SER A 160 7.89 -4.56 20.36
CA SER A 160 7.13 -5.00 19.19
C SER A 160 5.67 -5.23 19.60
N PHE A 161 4.76 -5.26 18.63
CA PHE A 161 3.35 -5.52 18.92
C PHE A 161 3.14 -6.90 19.54
N ASP A 162 3.86 -7.91 19.06
CA ASP A 162 3.73 -9.28 19.56
C ASP A 162 4.21 -9.41 21.01
N THR A 163 5.38 -8.84 21.33
CA THR A 163 5.90 -8.85 22.71
C THR A 163 4.99 -8.08 23.66
N LEU A 164 4.42 -6.96 23.19
CA LEU A 164 3.45 -6.19 23.98
C LEU A 164 2.17 -6.99 24.23
N LEU A 165 1.67 -7.72 23.24
CA LEU A 165 0.52 -8.60 23.42
C LEU A 165 0.81 -9.78 24.35
N GLU A 166 2.00 -10.38 24.27
CA GLU A 166 2.43 -11.43 25.19
C GLU A 166 2.44 -10.92 26.64
N GLU A 167 3.06 -9.76 26.88
CA GLU A 167 3.10 -9.14 28.20
C GLU A 167 1.70 -8.78 28.70
N LEU A 168 0.86 -8.15 27.88
CA LEU A 168 -0.52 -7.82 28.24
C LEU A 168 -1.36 -9.07 28.50
N GLY A 169 -1.12 -10.16 27.77
CA GLY A 169 -1.77 -11.45 27.96
C GLY A 169 -1.51 -12.06 29.34
N THR A 170 -0.35 -11.77 29.95
CA THR A 170 -0.05 -12.19 31.33
C THR A 170 -0.79 -11.38 32.40
N ARG A 171 -1.31 -10.18 32.05
CA ARG A 171 -2.03 -9.32 32.99
C ARG A 171 -3.51 -9.69 33.06
N CYS A 172 -3.83 -10.68 33.89
CA CYS A 172 -5.22 -10.92 34.30
C CYS A 172 -5.78 -9.68 35.01
N ARG A 173 -6.90 -9.14 34.52
CA ARG A 173 -7.68 -8.11 35.20
C ARG A 173 -8.30 -8.70 36.47
N ASN A 174 -7.58 -8.68 37.59
CA ASN A 174 -8.14 -8.99 38.90
C ASN A 174 -9.06 -7.84 39.35
N ARG A 175 -10.37 -7.98 39.12
CA ARG A 175 -11.37 -7.19 39.85
C ARG A 175 -11.54 -7.83 41.23
N CYS A 176 -10.72 -7.43 42.20
CA CYS A 176 -11.05 -7.64 43.60
C CYS A 176 -12.21 -6.70 43.94
N ARG A 177 -13.41 -7.28 44.11
CA ARG A 177 -14.54 -6.61 44.73
C ARG A 177 -14.34 -6.74 46.24
N ILE A 178 -14.18 -5.63 46.94
CA ILE A 178 -14.31 -5.56 48.41
C ILE A 178 -15.80 -5.50 48.72
#